data_AF-A0A8B3LS61-F1
#
_entry.id   AF-A0A8B3LS61-F1
#
_cell.length_a   1.000
_cell.length_b   1.000
_cell.length_c   1.000
_cell.angle_alpha   90.00
_cell.angle_beta   90.00
_cell.angle_gamma   90.00
#
_symmetry.space_group_name_H-M   'P 1'
#
loop_
_entity.id
_entity.type
_entity.pdbx_description
1 polymer ?
#
loop_
_entity_poly.entity_id
_entity_poly.type
_entity_poly.pdbx_seq_one_letter_code
_entity_poly.pdbx_strand_id
1 'polypeptide(L)'
;MLTKSELLEMGPDARAFYLIGAFMGYFALLEAGIGDALGEVLGVSGARRVIINRNMGFDEKIKTLRTLVDHFISDRSLAAKFDELAKQARKCGELRNIVAHTPFRASSVSDGVEFFRVSANSKLEWPATDWSTGTLLSHIDNINKIDNELRLIEGRMQLQRIAEALMREPDGKGSAPTGGGLLGLGGLFGLGSISPEGEDHPSAG
;
A
#
# COMPACT_ATOMS: atom_id res chain seq x y z
N MET A 1 -1.06 -15.76 15.04
CA MET A 1 -0.56 -16.19 13.71
C MET A 1 -1.21 -17.50 13.39
N LEU A 2 -1.60 -17.73 12.13
CA LEU A 2 -2.17 -18.99 11.70
C LEU A 2 -1.14 -20.10 11.79
N THR A 3 -1.46 -21.16 12.52
CA THR A 3 -0.59 -22.33 12.59
C THR A 3 -0.93 -23.32 11.50
N LYS A 4 0.08 -24.05 11.03
CA LYS A 4 -0.11 -25.12 10.07
C LYS A 4 -1.06 -26.20 10.60
N SER A 5 -1.01 -26.51 11.91
CA SER A 5 -1.88 -27.50 12.54
C SER A 5 -3.36 -27.13 12.44
N GLU A 6 -3.74 -25.88 12.77
CA GLU A 6 -5.13 -25.41 12.68
C GLU A 6 -5.65 -25.49 11.24
N LEU A 7 -4.81 -25.18 10.25
CA LEU A 7 -5.18 -25.27 8.85
C LEU A 7 -5.40 -26.72 8.38
N LEU A 8 -4.61 -27.66 8.88
CA LEU A 8 -4.74 -29.08 8.52
C LEU A 8 -6.03 -29.72 9.04
N GLU A 9 -6.64 -29.14 10.08
CA GLU A 9 -7.95 -29.55 10.58
C GLU A 9 -9.11 -29.10 9.68
N MET A 10 -8.87 -28.11 8.79
CA MET A 10 -9.84 -27.67 7.81
C MET A 10 -9.95 -28.64 6.63
N GLY A 11 -11.14 -28.72 6.03
CA GLY A 11 -11.33 -29.39 4.74
C GLY A 11 -10.41 -28.78 3.65
N PRO A 12 -9.90 -29.57 2.68
CA PRO A 12 -8.91 -29.10 1.72
C PRO A 12 -9.30 -27.83 0.96
N ASP A 13 -10.54 -27.74 0.46
CA ASP A 13 -11.01 -26.56 -0.29
C ASP A 13 -11.14 -25.33 0.62
N ALA A 14 -11.69 -25.50 1.82
CA ALA A 14 -11.80 -24.43 2.80
C ALA A 14 -10.41 -23.90 3.20
N ARG A 15 -9.44 -24.80 3.41
CA ARG A 15 -8.03 -24.43 3.67
C ARG A 15 -7.44 -23.63 2.51
N ALA A 16 -7.65 -24.08 1.27
CA ALA A 16 -7.15 -23.38 0.08
C ALA A 16 -7.70 -21.96 -0.01
N PHE A 17 -9.03 -21.78 0.10
CA PHE A 17 -9.64 -20.46 0.10
C PHE A 17 -9.16 -19.59 1.25
N TYR A 18 -9.02 -20.17 2.44
CA TYR A 18 -8.55 -19.45 3.62
C TYR A 18 -7.12 -18.95 3.44
N LEU A 19 -6.20 -19.80 2.95
CA LEU A 19 -4.80 -19.42 2.68
C LEU A 19 -4.69 -18.30 1.64
N ILE A 20 -5.47 -18.38 0.56
CA ILE A 20 -5.50 -17.32 -0.47
C ILE A 20 -6.07 -16.02 0.09
N GLY A 21 -7.15 -16.09 0.88
CA GLY A 21 -7.72 -14.94 1.56
C GLY A 21 -6.74 -14.27 2.51
N ALA A 22 -6.02 -15.06 3.31
CA ALA A 22 -4.98 -14.57 4.22
C ALA A 22 -3.85 -13.88 3.44
N PHE A 23 -3.33 -14.50 2.37
CA PHE A 23 -2.32 -13.89 1.51
C PHE A 23 -2.78 -12.53 0.97
N MET A 24 -3.99 -12.47 0.40
CA MET A 24 -4.53 -11.24 -0.18
C MET A 24 -4.78 -10.16 0.86
N GLY A 25 -5.22 -10.54 2.07
CA GLY A 25 -5.40 -9.63 3.19
C GLY A 25 -4.10 -8.96 3.63
N TYR A 26 -3.04 -9.74 3.87
CA TYR A 26 -1.73 -9.20 4.23
C TYR A 26 -1.09 -8.39 3.10
N PHE A 27 -1.27 -8.82 1.84
CA PHE A 27 -0.79 -8.03 0.70
C PHE A 27 -1.49 -6.66 0.61
N ALA A 28 -2.81 -6.61 0.86
CA ALA A 28 -3.55 -5.35 0.87
C ALA A 28 -3.07 -4.40 1.98
N LEU A 29 -2.69 -4.92 3.15
CA LEU A 29 -2.10 -4.13 4.23
C LEU A 29 -0.73 -3.56 3.83
N LEU A 30 0.12 -4.37 3.19
CA LEU A 30 1.39 -3.91 2.63
C LEU A 30 1.19 -2.80 1.59
N GLU A 31 0.27 -2.99 0.65
CA GLU A 31 -0.03 -1.97 -0.37
C GLU A 31 -0.57 -0.68 0.24
N ALA A 32 -1.43 -0.78 1.26
CA ALA A 32 -1.92 0.37 2.00
C ALA A 32 -0.78 1.11 2.72
N GLY A 33 0.12 0.39 3.39
CA GLY A 33 1.29 0.97 4.06
C GLY A 33 2.22 1.71 3.08
N ILE A 34 2.49 1.13 1.90
CA ILE A 34 3.25 1.80 0.84
C ILE A 34 2.53 3.06 0.35
N GLY A 35 1.21 2.99 0.18
CA GLY A 35 0.39 4.13 -0.23
C GLY A 35 0.36 5.25 0.81
N ASP A 36 0.36 4.91 2.10
CA ASP A 36 0.45 5.89 3.19
C ASP A 36 1.83 6.56 3.18
N ALA A 37 2.92 5.78 3.14
CA ALA A 37 4.28 6.31 3.06
C ALA A 37 4.48 7.22 1.83
N LEU A 38 3.92 6.85 0.67
CA LEU A 38 3.95 7.70 -0.53
C LEU A 38 3.23 9.02 -0.33
N GLY A 39 2.02 8.98 0.25
CA GLY A 39 1.28 10.20 0.55
C GLY A 39 2.00 11.10 1.54
N GLU A 40 2.62 10.49 2.56
CA GLU A 40 3.43 11.19 3.53
C GLU A 40 4.60 11.88 2.86
N VAL A 41 5.43 11.20 2.06
CA VAL A 41 6.58 11.82 1.37
C VAL A 41 6.16 12.93 0.42
N LEU A 42 5.04 12.77 -0.29
CA LEU A 42 4.49 13.80 -1.19
C LEU A 42 3.77 14.95 -0.45
N GLY A 43 3.49 14.82 0.84
CA GLY A 43 2.75 15.83 1.60
C GLY A 43 1.27 15.89 1.22
N VAL A 44 0.69 14.77 0.78
CA VAL A 44 -0.72 14.65 0.39
C VAL A 44 -1.47 13.78 1.40
N SER A 45 -2.64 14.25 1.83
CA SER A 45 -3.45 13.61 2.86
C SER A 45 -4.93 13.49 2.46
N GLY A 46 -5.69 12.70 3.23
CA GLY A 46 -7.13 12.52 3.06
C GLY A 46 -7.52 12.04 1.66
N ALA A 47 -8.56 12.64 1.08
CA ALA A 47 -9.10 12.25 -0.22
C ALA A 47 -8.05 12.33 -1.34
N ARG A 48 -7.14 13.31 -1.32
CA ARG A 48 -6.08 13.46 -2.34
C ARG A 48 -5.14 12.25 -2.34
N ARG A 49 -4.74 11.78 -1.15
CA ARG A 49 -3.91 10.58 -1.00
C ARG A 49 -4.63 9.35 -1.55
N VAL A 50 -5.91 9.18 -1.21
CA VAL A 50 -6.73 8.05 -1.69
C VAL A 50 -6.83 8.05 -3.22
N ILE A 51 -7.09 9.21 -3.83
CA ILE A 51 -7.17 9.35 -5.30
C ILE A 51 -5.84 8.95 -5.94
N ILE A 52 -4.71 9.45 -5.45
CA ILE A 52 -3.39 9.12 -5.98
C ILE A 52 -3.13 7.62 -5.85
N ASN A 53 -3.32 7.05 -4.66
CA ASN A 53 -3.08 5.64 -4.39
C ASN A 53 -3.98 4.72 -5.23
N ARG A 54 -5.22 5.12 -5.52
CA ARG A 54 -6.13 4.33 -6.34
C ARG A 54 -5.76 4.33 -7.82
N ASN A 55 -5.16 5.40 -8.32
CA ASN A 55 -4.78 5.55 -9.73
C ASN A 55 -3.34 5.09 -10.05
N MET A 56 -2.59 4.66 -9.04
CA MET A 56 -1.25 4.07 -9.23
C MET A 56 -1.29 2.57 -8.99
N GLY A 57 -0.72 1.78 -9.90
CA GLY A 57 -0.48 0.36 -9.65
C GLY A 57 0.60 0.17 -8.56
N PHE A 58 0.67 -1.03 -8.00
CA PHE A 58 1.58 -1.34 -6.90
C PHE A 58 3.06 -1.14 -7.29
N ASP A 59 3.45 -1.54 -8.51
CA ASP A 59 4.82 -1.39 -9.01
C ASP A 59 5.19 0.08 -9.21
N GLU A 60 4.27 0.91 -9.71
CA GLU A 60 4.44 2.35 -9.85
C GLU A 60 4.61 3.01 -8.48
N LYS A 61 3.78 2.66 -7.48
CA LYS A 61 3.91 3.16 -6.11
C LYS A 61 5.31 2.89 -5.55
N ILE A 62 5.79 1.65 -5.67
CA ILE A 62 7.13 1.25 -5.21
C ILE A 62 8.22 2.05 -5.92
N LYS A 63 8.18 2.15 -7.25
CA LYS A 63 9.19 2.89 -8.03
C LYS A 63 9.24 4.36 -7.63
N THR A 64 8.09 5.02 -7.59
CA THR A 64 7.98 6.43 -7.19
C THR A 64 8.50 6.63 -5.78
N LEU A 65 8.09 5.80 -4.83
CA LEU A 65 8.52 5.93 -3.43
C LEU A 65 10.03 5.73 -3.28
N ARG A 66 10.63 4.76 -3.98
CA ARG A 66 12.10 4.57 -4.00
C ARG A 66 12.83 5.81 -4.53
N THR A 67 12.36 6.39 -5.63
CA THR A 67 12.94 7.62 -6.19
C THR A 67 12.82 8.80 -5.23
N LEU A 68 11.67 8.96 -4.58
CA LEU A 68 11.46 10.02 -3.60
C LEU A 68 12.35 9.84 -2.36
N VAL A 69 12.49 8.60 -1.87
CA VAL A 69 13.37 8.30 -0.74
C VAL A 69 14.82 8.61 -1.08
N ASP A 70 15.31 8.17 -2.24
CA ASP A 70 16.68 8.49 -2.69
C ASP A 70 16.94 10.00 -2.79
N HIS A 71 15.91 10.76 -3.21
CA HIS A 71 16.03 12.20 -3.38
C HIS A 71 15.94 12.99 -2.07
N PHE A 72 14.98 12.65 -1.19
CA PHE A 72 14.62 13.44 -0.01
C PHE A 72 15.16 12.92 1.32
N ILE A 73 15.69 11.69 1.38
CA ILE A 73 16.21 11.12 2.64
C ILE A 73 17.73 11.26 2.69
N SER A 74 18.19 12.11 3.61
CA SER A 74 19.59 12.43 3.79
C SER A 74 20.38 11.32 4.51
N ASP A 75 19.73 10.52 5.37
CA ASP A 75 20.34 9.31 5.94
C ASP A 75 20.45 8.20 4.89
N ARG A 76 21.63 8.07 4.28
CA ARG A 76 21.90 7.10 3.21
C ARG A 76 21.84 5.65 3.66
N SER A 77 22.09 5.36 4.94
CA SER A 77 21.95 4.00 5.49
C SER A 77 20.47 3.61 5.57
N LEU A 78 19.63 4.53 6.05
CA LEU A 78 18.18 4.34 6.10
C LEU A 78 17.58 4.22 4.69
N ALA A 79 18.00 5.08 3.75
CA ALA A 79 17.55 5.02 2.36
C ALA A 79 17.92 3.70 1.68
N ALA A 80 19.14 3.20 1.89
CA ALA A 80 19.56 1.89 1.36
C ALA A 80 18.74 0.73 1.96
N LYS A 81 18.47 0.76 3.28
CA LYS A 81 17.62 -0.24 3.92
C LYS A 81 16.19 -0.21 3.33
N PHE A 82 15.64 0.98 3.12
CA PHE A 82 14.33 1.14 2.49
C PHE A 82 14.34 0.56 1.06
N ASP A 83 15.36 0.85 0.27
CA ASP A 83 15.48 0.37 -1.10
C ASP A 83 15.46 -1.16 -1.19
N GLU A 84 16.16 -1.84 -0.28
CA GLU A 84 16.15 -3.30 -0.19
C GLU A 84 14.77 -3.86 0.20
N LEU A 85 14.08 -3.23 1.15
CA LEU A 85 12.72 -3.62 1.51
C LEU A 85 11.73 -3.40 0.37
N ALA A 86 11.86 -2.28 -0.35
CA ALA A 86 11.01 -1.98 -1.49
C ALA A 86 11.23 -2.96 -2.66
N LYS A 87 12.48 -3.41 -2.90
CA LYS A 87 12.78 -4.49 -3.85
C LYS A 87 12.14 -5.81 -3.44
N GLN A 88 12.13 -6.13 -2.15
CA GLN A 88 11.46 -7.33 -1.63
C GLN A 88 9.93 -7.22 -1.76
N ALA A 89 9.34 -6.06 -1.42
CA ALA A 89 7.92 -5.79 -1.60
C ALA A 89 7.49 -5.96 -3.06
N ARG A 90 8.31 -5.49 -4.01
CA ARG A 90 8.08 -5.69 -5.45
C ARG A 90 7.93 -7.16 -5.83
N LYS A 91 8.77 -8.04 -5.29
CA LYS A 91 8.66 -9.50 -5.50
C LYS A 91 7.34 -10.05 -4.95
N CYS A 92 6.83 -9.51 -3.84
CA CYS A 92 5.49 -9.86 -3.35
C CYS A 92 4.39 -9.46 -4.34
N GLY A 93 4.55 -8.33 -5.05
CA GLY A 93 3.64 -7.92 -6.14
C GLY A 93 3.60 -8.93 -7.29
N GLU A 94 4.74 -9.51 -7.65
CA GLU A 94 4.82 -10.58 -8.65
C GLU A 94 4.06 -11.84 -8.20
N LEU A 95 4.22 -12.24 -6.93
CA LEU A 95 3.46 -13.36 -6.35
C LEU A 95 1.96 -13.08 -6.30
N ARG A 96 1.55 -11.84 -5.97
CA ARG A 96 0.15 -11.42 -5.98
C ARG A 96 -0.48 -11.56 -7.36
N ASN A 97 0.26 -11.36 -8.45
CA ASN A 97 -0.28 -11.56 -9.78
C ASN A 97 -0.67 -13.02 -10.03
N ILE A 98 0.11 -13.99 -9.50
CA ILE A 98 -0.26 -15.40 -9.55
C ILE A 98 -1.56 -15.62 -8.77
N VAL A 99 -1.59 -15.16 -7.51
CA VAL A 99 -2.72 -15.40 -6.60
C VAL A 99 -4.03 -14.74 -7.07
N ALA A 100 -3.96 -13.52 -7.60
CA ALA A 100 -5.14 -12.72 -7.94
C ALA A 100 -5.70 -13.00 -9.34
N HIS A 101 -4.89 -13.53 -10.26
CA HIS A 101 -5.28 -13.67 -11.67
C HIS A 101 -5.21 -15.11 -12.19
N THR A 102 -4.84 -16.08 -11.35
CA THR A 102 -4.82 -17.49 -11.74
C THR A 102 -5.94 -18.25 -11.03
N PRO A 103 -6.78 -19.03 -11.75
CA PRO A 103 -7.68 -19.98 -11.12
C PRO A 103 -6.91 -20.93 -10.21
N PHE A 104 -7.51 -21.34 -9.10
CA PHE A 104 -6.87 -22.22 -8.13
C PHE A 104 -7.87 -23.19 -7.49
N ARG A 105 -7.34 -24.25 -6.87
CA ARG A 105 -8.11 -25.21 -6.04
C ARG A 105 -7.21 -25.80 -4.94
N ALA A 106 -7.80 -26.61 -4.06
CA ALA A 106 -7.01 -27.46 -3.19
C ALA A 106 -6.11 -28.39 -4.01
N SER A 107 -4.84 -28.48 -3.61
CA SER A 107 -3.89 -29.37 -4.26
C SER A 107 -4.28 -30.83 -4.09
N SER A 108 -4.12 -31.63 -5.15
CA SER A 108 -4.20 -33.09 -5.07
C SER A 108 -2.86 -33.75 -4.70
N VAL A 109 -1.77 -32.98 -4.61
CA VAL A 109 -0.40 -33.46 -4.41
C VAL A 109 0.17 -33.04 -3.06
N SER A 110 -0.17 -31.82 -2.61
CA SER A 110 0.29 -31.26 -1.34
C SER A 110 -0.86 -30.92 -0.41
N ASP A 111 -0.53 -30.42 0.78
CA ASP A 111 -1.50 -29.89 1.72
C ASP A 111 -1.96 -28.45 1.39
N GLY A 112 -1.57 -27.89 0.25
CA GLY A 112 -1.80 -26.48 -0.07
C GLY A 112 -2.68 -26.24 -1.30
N VAL A 113 -2.22 -25.35 -2.19
CA VAL A 113 -3.00 -24.79 -3.29
C VAL A 113 -2.31 -25.07 -4.63
N GLU A 114 -3.08 -25.58 -5.57
CA GLU A 114 -2.68 -25.70 -6.98
C GLU A 114 -3.22 -24.52 -7.78
N PHE A 115 -2.35 -23.89 -8.57
CA PHE A 115 -2.69 -22.80 -9.47
C PHE A 115 -2.63 -23.26 -10.93
N PHE A 116 -3.71 -23.01 -11.68
CA PHE A 116 -3.83 -23.37 -13.10
C PHE A 116 -3.26 -22.28 -14.00
N ARG A 117 -1.94 -22.10 -13.95
CA ARG A 117 -1.26 -21.10 -14.75
C ARG A 117 -1.24 -21.50 -16.22
N VAL A 118 -1.50 -20.53 -17.09
CA VAL A 118 -1.33 -20.66 -18.54
C VAL A 118 -0.35 -19.58 -18.98
N SER A 119 0.67 -19.97 -19.72
CA SER A 119 1.65 -19.07 -20.33
C SER A 119 1.57 -19.18 -21.84
N ALA A 120 1.58 -18.05 -22.55
CA ALA A 120 1.47 -17.99 -24.01
C ALA A 120 2.36 -16.92 -24.66
N ASN A 121 3.48 -16.55 -24.00
CA ASN A 121 4.35 -15.47 -24.48
C ASN A 121 5.07 -15.81 -25.80
N SER A 122 5.41 -17.08 -26.01
CA SER A 122 6.02 -17.59 -27.26
C SER A 122 5.57 -19.02 -27.61
N LYS A 123 5.21 -19.81 -26.60
CA LYS A 123 4.60 -21.14 -26.70
C LYS A 123 3.52 -21.27 -25.63
N LEU A 124 2.48 -22.06 -25.93
CA LEU A 124 1.44 -22.37 -24.97
C LEU A 124 1.96 -23.42 -23.98
N GLU A 125 2.02 -23.06 -22.70
CA GLU A 125 2.53 -23.89 -21.60
C GLU A 125 1.55 -23.85 -20.42
N TRP A 126 1.45 -24.97 -19.69
CA TRP A 126 0.64 -25.14 -18.49
C TRP A 126 1.56 -25.46 -17.31
N PRO A 127 2.35 -24.50 -16.82
CA PRO A 127 3.30 -24.75 -15.76
C PRO A 127 2.57 -25.17 -14.48
N ALA A 128 2.86 -26.39 -14.01
CA ALA A 128 2.37 -26.87 -12.71
C ALA A 128 2.90 -25.94 -11.61
N THR A 129 2.00 -25.29 -10.89
CA THR A 129 2.34 -24.41 -9.77
C THR A 129 1.56 -24.86 -8.55
N ASP A 130 2.26 -25.57 -7.68
CA ASP A 130 1.72 -26.11 -6.45
C ASP A 130 2.45 -25.50 -5.26
N TRP A 131 1.71 -24.84 -4.37
CA TRP A 131 2.25 -24.24 -3.16
C TRP A 131 1.71 -24.95 -1.95
N SER A 132 2.58 -25.62 -1.19
CA SER A 132 2.23 -26.21 0.10
C SER A 132 1.70 -25.17 1.09
N THR A 133 0.99 -25.62 2.12
CA THR A 133 0.56 -24.75 3.22
C THR A 133 1.75 -23.99 3.83
N GLY A 134 2.90 -24.66 4.01
CA GLY A 134 4.11 -24.04 4.55
C GLY A 134 4.67 -22.95 3.65
N THR A 135 4.62 -23.15 2.33
CA THR A 135 5.05 -22.16 1.33
C THR A 135 4.20 -20.90 1.42
N LEU A 136 2.86 -21.05 1.45
CA LEU A 136 1.93 -19.93 1.55
C LEU A 136 2.06 -19.17 2.87
N LEU A 137 2.20 -19.88 4.00
CA LEU A 137 2.47 -19.24 5.29
C LEU A 137 3.78 -18.45 5.28
N SER A 138 4.85 -19.00 4.70
CA SER A 138 6.12 -18.29 4.56
C SER A 138 5.99 -17.02 3.71
N HIS A 139 5.18 -17.05 2.64
CA HIS A 139 4.89 -15.83 1.86
C HIS A 139 4.11 -14.80 2.67
N ILE A 140 3.09 -15.22 3.42
CA ILE A 140 2.30 -14.34 4.31
C ILE A 140 3.20 -13.69 5.36
N ASP A 141 4.04 -14.48 6.04
CA ASP A 141 4.96 -14.00 7.06
C ASP A 141 5.96 -13.00 6.49
N ASN A 142 6.48 -13.27 5.28
CA ASN A 142 7.39 -12.37 4.59
C ASN A 142 6.71 -11.04 4.22
N ILE A 143 5.47 -11.07 3.71
CA ILE A 143 4.69 -9.85 3.43
C ILE A 143 4.49 -9.03 4.70
N ASN A 144 4.04 -9.68 5.78
CA ASN A 144 3.81 -9.03 7.06
C ASN A 144 5.10 -8.45 7.65
N LYS A 145 6.22 -9.17 7.55
CA LYS A 145 7.54 -8.68 7.98
C LYS A 145 7.94 -7.41 7.21
N ILE A 146 7.82 -7.43 5.88
CA ILE A 146 8.17 -6.30 5.03
C ILE A 146 7.30 -5.08 5.36
N ASP A 147 5.97 -5.26 5.50
CA ASP A 147 5.06 -4.18 5.88
C ASP A 147 5.47 -3.54 7.21
N ASN A 148 5.69 -4.35 8.25
CA ASN A 148 6.11 -3.85 9.56
C ASN A 148 7.46 -3.12 9.50
N GLU A 149 8.45 -3.65 8.76
CA GLU A 149 9.74 -3.00 8.61
C GLU A 149 9.66 -1.67 7.84
N LEU A 150 8.80 -1.58 6.82
CA LEU A 150 8.56 -0.34 6.09
C LEU A 150 7.90 0.73 6.97
N ARG A 151 6.88 0.37 7.76
CA ARG A 151 6.21 1.28 8.70
C ARG A 151 7.17 1.86 9.76
N LEU A 152 8.11 1.04 10.24
CA LEU A 152 9.14 1.49 11.18
C LEU A 152 10.08 2.54 10.57
N ILE A 153 10.33 2.47 9.26
CA ILE A 153 11.16 3.43 8.53
C ILE A 153 10.38 4.71 8.22
N GLU A 154 9.11 4.60 7.82
CA GLU A 154 8.23 5.72 7.49
C GLU A 154 8.21 6.78 8.60
N GLY A 155 8.05 6.38 9.86
CA GLY A 155 8.03 7.29 11.01
C GLY A 155 9.32 8.13 11.16
N ARG A 156 10.47 7.62 10.68
CA ARG A 156 11.74 8.36 10.70
C ARG A 156 11.86 9.34 9.53
N MET A 157 11.29 9.00 8.38
CA MET A 157 11.34 9.82 7.17
C MET A 157 10.54 11.12 7.32
N GLN A 158 9.37 11.06 7.97
CA GLN A 158 8.56 12.25 8.25
C GLN A 158 9.34 13.30 9.04
N LEU A 159 10.10 12.87 10.06
CA LEU A 159 10.91 13.77 10.89
C LEU A 159 12.05 14.43 10.12
N GLN A 160 12.74 13.68 9.26
CA GLN A 160 13.85 14.23 8.46
C GLN A 160 13.37 15.30 7.50
N ARG A 161 12.23 15.09 6.83
CA ARG A 161 11.67 16.11 5.93
C ARG A 161 11.25 17.38 6.68
N ILE A 162 10.63 17.26 7.85
CA ILE A 162 10.28 18.42 8.68
C ILE A 162 11.56 19.16 9.09
N ALA A 163 12.59 18.43 9.51
CA ALA A 163 13.87 19.02 9.86
C ALA A 163 14.52 19.75 8.69
N GLU A 164 14.56 19.15 7.49
CA GLU A 164 15.09 19.79 6.28
C GLU A 164 14.29 21.02 5.87
N ALA A 165 12.96 20.98 5.98
CA ALA A 165 12.11 22.14 5.71
C ALA A 165 12.33 23.29 6.70
N LEU A 166 12.67 22.98 7.95
CA LEU A 166 13.04 23.99 8.97
C LEU A 166 14.47 24.52 8.80
N MET A 167 15.39 23.69 8.31
CA MET A 167 16.80 24.07 8.07
C MET A 167 17.01 24.87 6.79
N ARG A 168 16.12 24.75 5.81
CA ARG A 168 16.07 25.70 4.69
C ARG A 168 15.61 27.03 5.25
N GLU A 169 16.55 27.89 5.61
CA GLU A 169 16.27 29.31 5.84
C GLU A 169 15.46 29.81 4.63
N PRO A 170 14.38 30.59 4.84
CA PRO A 170 13.66 31.18 3.72
C PRO A 170 14.69 32.04 2.98
N ASP A 171 15.09 31.62 1.77
CA ASP A 171 16.18 32.22 1.00
C ASP A 171 16.05 33.74 1.03
N GLY A 172 16.77 34.33 1.98
CA GLY A 172 16.59 35.69 2.44
C GLY A 172 17.37 36.61 1.54
N LYS A 173 17.06 36.59 0.25
CA LYS A 173 17.59 37.55 -0.73
C LYS A 173 16.48 37.95 -1.72
N GLY A 174 15.65 38.88 -1.25
CA GLY A 174 15.33 40.06 -2.04
C GLY A 174 14.22 39.95 -3.08
N SER A 175 12.97 39.97 -2.63
CA SER A 175 11.98 40.87 -3.23
C SER A 175 10.93 41.18 -2.18
N ALA A 176 10.97 42.41 -1.66
CA ALA A 176 9.90 42.91 -0.83
C ALA A 176 8.57 42.76 -1.60
N PRO A 177 7.49 42.23 -1.00
CA PRO A 177 6.15 42.46 -1.49
C PRO A 177 5.83 43.93 -1.20
N THR A 178 6.29 44.82 -2.07
CA THR A 178 5.94 46.22 -2.06
C THR A 178 4.48 46.33 -2.50
N GLY A 179 3.56 46.31 -1.54
CA GLY A 179 2.22 46.88 -1.74
C GLY A 179 1.05 45.98 -1.38
N GLY A 180 0.55 46.16 -0.15
CA GLY A 180 -0.88 46.19 0.12
C GLY A 180 -1.56 44.86 0.46
N GLY A 181 -1.81 44.64 1.74
CA GLY A 181 -2.75 43.58 2.16
C GLY A 181 -2.64 43.13 3.61
N LEU A 182 -2.50 44.08 4.54
CA LEU A 182 -2.72 43.84 5.95
C LEU A 182 -4.20 43.41 6.14
N LEU A 183 -4.44 42.28 6.82
CA LEU A 183 -5.73 41.70 7.30
C LEU A 183 -6.19 40.41 6.57
N GLY A 184 -6.03 39.27 7.24
CA GLY A 184 -6.65 38.01 6.79
C GLY A 184 -6.35 36.75 7.61
N LEU A 185 -6.09 36.86 8.92
CA LEU A 185 -5.77 35.71 9.80
C LEU A 185 -6.90 35.35 10.77
N GLY A 186 -8.16 35.58 10.39
CA GLY A 186 -9.32 35.47 11.29
C GLY A 186 -10.57 34.79 10.74
N GLY A 187 -10.47 33.89 9.75
CA GLY A 187 -11.64 33.29 9.09
C GLY A 187 -11.57 31.78 8.93
N LEU A 188 -11.53 31.01 10.03
CA LEU A 188 -11.63 29.54 9.97
C LEU A 188 -12.76 28.94 10.83
N PHE A 189 -13.79 29.73 11.17
CA PHE A 189 -15.05 29.25 11.75
C PHE A 189 -16.24 29.79 10.95
N GLY A 190 -16.38 29.31 9.72
CA GLY A 190 -17.63 29.42 8.96
C GLY A 190 -18.55 28.27 9.32
N LEU A 191 -19.33 28.42 10.39
CA LEU A 191 -20.53 27.63 10.64
C LEU A 191 -21.53 27.92 9.51
N GLY A 192 -21.55 27.06 8.50
CA GLY A 192 -22.63 26.99 7.53
C GLY A 192 -23.85 26.36 8.21
N SER A 193 -24.81 27.20 8.61
CA SER A 193 -26.16 26.80 8.99
C SER A 193 -26.82 26.04 7.84
N ILE A 194 -27.10 24.75 8.08
CA ILE A 194 -28.01 23.95 7.26
C ILE A 194 -29.42 24.47 7.56
N SER A 195 -30.05 25.10 6.56
CA SER A 195 -31.48 25.37 6.55
C SER A 195 -32.25 24.08 6.26
N PRO A 196 -33.37 23.80 6.95
CA PRO A 196 -34.25 22.70 6.59
C PRO A 196 -35.25 23.20 5.54
N GLU A 197 -35.01 22.88 4.27
CA GLU A 197 -36.08 22.73 3.28
C GLU A 197 -36.34 21.21 3.23
N GLY A 198 -37.52 20.67 3.53
CA GLY A 198 -38.84 21.18 3.20
C GLY A 198 -39.31 20.55 1.89
N GLU A 199 -39.41 19.22 1.84
CA GLU A 199 -40.10 18.53 0.74
C GLU A 199 -41.27 17.71 1.29
N ASP A 200 -42.45 18.27 1.07
CA ASP A 200 -43.74 17.63 1.12
C ASP A 200 -43.83 16.51 0.07
N HIS A 201 -44.10 15.29 0.52
CA HIS A 201 -44.60 14.23 -0.37
C HIS A 201 -46.12 14.25 -0.39
N PRO A 202 -46.76 14.46 -1.55
CA PRO A 202 -48.19 14.26 -1.69
C PRO A 202 -48.51 12.77 -1.67
N SER A 203 -49.50 12.44 -0.85
CA SER A 203 -50.22 11.17 -0.87
C SER A 203 -51.16 11.15 -2.07
N ALA A 204 -51.06 10.13 -2.92
CA ALA A 204 -52.14 9.70 -3.80
C ALA A 204 -51.87 8.30 -4.36
N GLY A 205 -52.86 7.40 -4.21
CA GLY A 205 -53.04 6.21 -5.03
C GLY A 205 -52.91 4.88 -4.31
#